data_AF-A0A3M2R8J4-F1
#
_entry.id   AF-A0A3M2R8J4-F1
#
_cell.length_a   1.000
_cell.length_b   1.000
_cell.length_c   1.000
_cell.angle_alpha   90.00
_cell.angle_beta   90.00
_cell.angle_gamma   90.00
#
_symmetry.space_group_name_H-M   'P 1'
#
loop_
_entity.id
_entity.type
_entity.pdbx_description
1 polymer ?
#
loop_
_entity_poly.entity_id
_entity_poly.type
_entity_poly.pdbx_seq_one_letter_code
_entity_poly.pdbx_strand_id
1 'polypeptide(L)'
;MPAGTCYGIANRPQMLDHSLLDRVCQFWFRHITDDHHLIVPEKEEALIWFSQNDEFAKECITTFGPVLDFLSSEPNRIGVDYILNATNPTSALDWMSLIILLDQIPCNCYRGEQAVVAYRFFDPMVLGLAFRAIASGIPERPEVRYRHAYRFWFYLPLEHCENVRILQGVVMEHDLMFEDSRQLMGEHVSASLQSPEAL
;
A
#
# COMPACT_ATOMS: atom_id res chain seq x y z
N MET A 1 22.86 22.74 -41.14
CA MET A 1 21.51 22.12 -41.17
C MET A 1 21.51 20.98 -40.16
N PRO A 2 20.47 20.87 -39.31
CA PRO A 2 20.63 21.09 -37.87
C PRO A 2 20.80 19.81 -37.03
N ALA A 3 21.35 20.04 -35.84
CA ALA A 3 21.59 19.11 -34.76
C ALA A 3 20.32 18.32 -34.37
N GLY A 4 20.51 17.03 -34.10
CA GLY A 4 19.48 16.15 -33.57
C GLY A 4 19.01 16.65 -32.20
N THR A 5 17.78 17.12 -32.16
CA THR A 5 17.05 17.43 -30.94
C THR A 5 16.84 16.13 -30.17
N CYS A 6 17.50 15.98 -29.03
CA CYS A 6 17.19 14.94 -28.05
C CYS A 6 15.71 15.11 -27.64
N TYR A 7 14.88 14.17 -28.06
CA TYR A 7 13.48 14.11 -27.68
C TYR A 7 13.38 13.82 -26.17
N GLY A 8 12.98 14.86 -25.43
CA GLY A 8 12.11 14.75 -24.26
C GLY A 8 12.61 13.95 -23.06
N ILE A 9 13.45 14.55 -22.24
CA ILE A 9 13.30 14.36 -20.78
C ILE A 9 12.04 15.14 -20.41
N ALA A 10 10.88 14.52 -20.56
CA ALA A 10 9.64 15.10 -20.08
C ALA A 10 9.81 15.39 -18.59
N ASN A 11 9.56 16.64 -18.18
CA ASN A 11 9.57 17.08 -16.79
C ASN A 11 8.83 16.05 -15.92
N ARG A 12 9.57 15.26 -15.13
CA ARG A 12 8.98 14.49 -14.04
C ARG A 12 8.28 15.52 -13.14
N PRO A 13 6.97 15.42 -12.90
CA PRO A 13 6.35 16.27 -11.89
C PRO A 13 7.10 16.02 -10.59
N GLN A 14 7.64 17.06 -9.96
CA GLN A 14 8.31 16.96 -8.64
C GLN A 14 7.43 16.26 -7.59
N MET A 15 6.12 16.16 -7.86
CA MET A 15 5.11 15.53 -7.03
C MET A 15 5.20 14.00 -6.98
N LEU A 16 5.75 13.33 -8.00
CA LEU A 16 5.88 11.86 -8.12
C LEU A 16 7.33 11.40 -7.91
N ASP A 17 8.03 11.98 -6.95
CA ASP A 17 9.36 11.52 -6.55
C ASP A 17 9.28 10.52 -5.39
N HIS A 18 10.45 10.01 -4.99
CA HIS A 18 10.55 9.05 -3.90
C HIS A 18 10.00 9.59 -2.57
N SER A 19 10.14 10.91 -2.31
CA SER A 19 9.65 11.53 -1.08
C SER A 19 8.13 11.50 -0.93
N LEU A 20 7.39 11.27 -2.02
CA LEU A 20 5.96 11.00 -1.97
C LEU A 20 5.66 9.74 -1.15
N LEU A 21 6.48 8.69 -1.27
CA LEU A 21 6.24 7.41 -0.62
C LEU A 21 6.44 7.53 0.90
N ASP A 22 7.44 8.30 1.34
CA ASP A 22 7.64 8.64 2.74
C ASP A 22 6.44 9.40 3.31
N ARG A 23 5.94 10.40 2.58
CA ARG A 23 4.77 11.19 3.00
C ARG A 23 3.52 10.33 3.12
N VAL A 24 3.31 9.39 2.21
CA VAL A 24 2.17 8.45 2.29
C VAL A 24 2.32 7.55 3.50
N CYS A 25 3.49 6.94 3.72
CA CYS A 25 3.73 6.08 4.89
C CYS A 25 3.48 6.86 6.20
N GLN A 26 4.09 8.02 6.34
CA GLN A 26 3.95 8.85 7.54
C GLN A 26 2.50 9.26 7.76
N PHE A 27 1.80 9.73 6.71
CA PHE A 27 0.41 10.13 6.82
C PHE A 27 -0.50 8.97 7.22
N TRP A 28 -0.38 7.82 6.56
CA TRP A 28 -1.28 6.69 6.74
C TRP A 28 -1.15 6.04 8.11
N PHE A 29 0.07 6.00 8.66
CA PHE A 29 0.38 5.34 9.92
C PHE A 29 0.59 6.29 11.09
N ARG A 30 0.41 7.62 10.93
CA ARG A 30 0.67 8.64 11.98
C ARG A 30 -0.04 8.43 13.32
N HIS A 31 -1.12 7.65 13.33
CA HIS A 31 -1.92 7.38 14.52
C HIS A 31 -1.40 6.18 15.31
N ILE A 32 -0.56 5.33 14.71
CA ILE A 32 0.11 4.22 15.40
C ILE A 32 1.39 4.78 16.01
N THR A 33 1.42 4.87 17.34
CA THR A 33 2.56 5.42 18.09
C THR A 33 3.42 4.34 18.76
N ASP A 34 2.91 3.11 18.86
CA ASP A 34 3.63 1.95 19.37
C ASP A 34 4.00 1.01 18.21
N ASP A 35 5.30 0.79 17.99
CA ASP A 35 5.80 -0.09 16.96
C ASP A 35 5.32 -1.55 17.13
N HIS A 36 4.95 -1.97 18.33
CA HIS A 36 4.36 -3.29 18.57
C HIS A 36 2.99 -3.44 17.91
N HIS A 37 2.23 -2.36 17.79
CA HIS A 37 0.93 -2.34 17.12
C HIS A 37 1.08 -2.43 15.58
N LEU A 38 2.29 -2.30 15.05
CA LEU A 38 2.55 -2.62 13.65
C LEU A 38 2.50 -4.13 13.38
N ILE A 39 2.79 -4.96 14.40
CA ILE A 39 2.69 -6.42 14.31
C ILE A 39 1.22 -6.81 14.11
N VAL A 40 0.36 -6.38 15.04
CA VAL A 40 -1.10 -6.49 14.94
C VAL A 40 -1.69 -5.21 15.53
N PRO A 41 -2.39 -4.39 14.74
CA PRO A 41 -2.96 -3.13 15.24
C PRO A 41 -4.14 -3.39 16.17
N GLU A 42 -4.38 -2.47 17.10
CA GLU A 42 -5.61 -2.48 17.90
C GLU A 42 -6.82 -2.18 17.01
N LYS A 43 -8.00 -2.55 17.49
CA LYS A 43 -9.25 -2.33 16.75
C LYS A 43 -9.48 -0.84 16.52
N GLU A 44 -9.22 -0.02 17.53
CA GLU A 44 -9.41 1.43 17.51
C GLU A 44 -8.48 2.09 16.49
N GLU A 45 -7.26 1.60 16.34
CA GLU A 45 -6.30 2.05 15.32
C GLU A 45 -6.76 1.62 13.92
N ALA A 46 -7.14 0.34 13.75
CA ALA A 46 -7.63 -0.15 12.47
C ALA A 46 -8.90 0.59 12.00
N LEU A 47 -9.78 0.99 12.92
CA LEU A 47 -10.99 1.75 12.60
C LEU A 47 -10.69 3.10 11.94
N ILE A 48 -9.51 3.70 12.15
CA ILE A 48 -9.14 4.95 11.47
C ILE A 48 -9.03 4.75 9.96
N TRP A 49 -8.60 3.58 9.49
CA TRP A 49 -8.54 3.27 8.06
C TRP A 49 -9.89 2.89 7.46
N PHE A 50 -10.69 2.12 8.20
CA PHE A 50 -11.90 1.50 7.66
C PHE A 50 -13.19 2.28 7.92
N SER A 51 -13.15 3.28 8.80
CA SER A 51 -14.32 4.12 9.09
C SER A 51 -14.35 5.33 8.17
N GLN A 52 -15.54 5.70 7.71
CA GLN A 52 -15.71 6.99 7.05
C GLN A 52 -15.48 8.12 8.05
N ASN A 53 -14.56 9.02 7.70
CA ASN A 53 -14.26 10.22 8.46
C ASN A 53 -14.03 11.39 7.47
N ASP A 54 -14.89 12.40 7.53
CA ASP A 54 -14.86 13.53 6.58
C ASP A 54 -13.63 14.43 6.78
N GLU A 55 -13.10 14.54 8.00
CA GLU A 55 -11.87 15.29 8.28
C GLU A 55 -10.67 14.58 7.66
N PHE A 56 -10.57 13.26 7.86
CA PHE A 56 -9.52 12.44 7.25
C PHE A 56 -9.59 12.46 5.73
N ALA A 57 -10.80 12.37 5.16
CA ALA A 57 -11.01 12.49 3.72
C ALA A 57 -10.56 13.86 3.18
N LYS A 58 -10.87 14.96 3.89
CA LYS A 58 -10.44 16.30 3.52
C LYS A 58 -8.91 16.44 3.53
N GLU A 59 -8.24 15.82 4.50
CA GLU A 59 -6.77 15.78 4.54
C GLU A 59 -6.19 14.97 3.38
N CYS A 60 -6.79 13.81 3.04
CA CYS A 60 -6.40 13.03 1.86
C CYS A 60 -6.49 13.86 0.58
N ILE A 61 -7.61 14.57 0.38
CA ILE A 61 -7.84 15.43 -0.78
C ILE A 61 -6.81 16.57 -0.83
N THR A 62 -6.58 17.23 0.30
CA THR A 62 -5.67 18.38 0.36
C THR A 62 -4.21 17.97 0.11
N THR A 63 -3.78 16.84 0.68
CA THR A 63 -2.39 16.39 0.62
C THR A 63 -2.07 15.64 -0.66
N PHE A 64 -2.97 14.77 -1.13
CA PHE A 64 -2.71 13.84 -2.22
C PHE A 64 -3.60 14.03 -3.46
N GLY A 65 -4.70 14.79 -3.36
CA GLY A 65 -5.57 15.10 -4.51
C GLY A 65 -4.79 15.60 -5.74
N PRO A 66 -3.86 16.56 -5.61
CA PRO A 66 -3.09 17.05 -6.75
C PRO A 66 -2.29 15.96 -7.51
N VAL A 67 -1.76 14.94 -6.81
CA VAL A 67 -1.05 13.84 -7.48
C VAL A 67 -2.01 12.84 -8.11
N LEU A 68 -3.16 12.57 -7.49
CA LEU A 68 -4.20 11.71 -8.06
C LEU A 68 -4.84 12.33 -9.31
N ASP A 69 -5.09 13.64 -9.30
CA ASP A 69 -5.58 14.39 -10.45
C ASP A 69 -4.57 14.36 -11.61
N PHE A 70 -3.27 14.50 -11.30
CA PHE A 70 -2.23 14.34 -12.31
C PHE A 70 -2.24 12.93 -12.92
N LEU A 71 -2.27 11.89 -12.08
CA LEU A 71 -2.23 10.50 -12.55
C LEU A 71 -3.43 10.17 -13.44
N SER A 72 -4.62 10.67 -13.10
CA SER A 72 -5.86 10.44 -13.85
C SER A 72 -6.05 11.32 -15.08
N SER A 73 -5.22 12.36 -15.27
CA SER A 73 -5.34 13.30 -16.40
C SER A 73 -4.93 12.72 -17.76
N GLU A 74 -4.01 11.74 -17.78
CA GLU A 74 -3.48 11.14 -19.03
C GLU A 74 -3.42 9.60 -18.95
N PRO A 75 -4.58 8.91 -18.88
CA PRO A 75 -4.66 7.46 -18.58
C PRO A 75 -3.94 6.57 -19.61
N ASN A 76 -3.80 7.02 -20.86
CA ASN A 76 -3.10 6.29 -21.92
C ASN A 76 -1.57 6.44 -21.87
N ARG A 77 -1.06 7.39 -21.08
CA ARG A 77 0.38 7.70 -20.97
C ARG A 77 0.93 7.32 -19.59
N ILE A 78 0.12 7.47 -18.55
CA ILE A 78 0.50 7.23 -17.16
C ILE A 78 0.04 5.84 -16.77
N GLY A 79 0.95 4.87 -16.87
CA GLY A 79 0.74 3.50 -16.40
C GLY A 79 1.67 3.12 -15.26
N VAL A 80 1.55 1.87 -14.79
CA VAL A 80 2.35 1.31 -13.69
C VAL A 80 3.86 1.50 -13.91
N ASP A 81 4.36 1.28 -15.13
CA ASP A 81 5.79 1.43 -15.43
C ASP A 81 6.28 2.88 -15.30
N TYR A 82 5.46 3.84 -15.71
CA TYR A 82 5.78 5.26 -15.54
C TYR A 82 5.88 5.63 -14.06
N ILE A 83 4.90 5.19 -13.27
CA ILE A 83 4.84 5.48 -11.83
C ILE A 83 6.02 4.85 -11.11
N LEU A 84 6.30 3.56 -11.34
CA LEU A 84 7.44 2.87 -10.76
C LEU A 84 8.77 3.54 -11.09
N ASN A 85 8.96 3.97 -12.34
CA ASN A 85 10.18 4.69 -12.74
C ASN A 85 10.28 6.10 -12.13
N ALA A 86 9.14 6.77 -11.92
CA ALA A 86 9.11 8.10 -11.32
C ALA A 86 9.39 8.05 -9.81
N THR A 87 8.70 7.18 -9.08
CA THR A 87 8.79 7.08 -7.62
C THR A 87 9.98 6.23 -7.16
N ASN A 88 10.47 5.31 -8.00
CA ASN A 88 11.62 4.44 -7.74
C ASN A 88 11.55 3.78 -6.34
N PRO A 89 10.55 2.92 -6.08
CA PRO A 89 10.42 2.25 -4.78
C PRO A 89 11.56 1.24 -4.58
N THR A 90 12.28 1.39 -3.48
CA THR A 90 13.46 0.60 -3.13
C THR A 90 13.23 -0.36 -1.95
N SER A 91 12.30 -0.03 -1.05
CA SER A 91 11.96 -0.81 0.15
C SER A 91 10.57 -1.45 0.07
N ALA A 92 10.27 -2.41 0.94
CA ALA A 92 8.91 -2.96 1.02
C ALA A 92 7.88 -1.89 1.44
N LEU A 93 8.26 -0.95 2.31
CA LEU A 93 7.42 0.16 2.72
C LEU A 93 7.12 1.10 1.55
N ASP A 94 8.08 1.32 0.65
CA ASP A 94 7.88 2.16 -0.55
C ASP A 94 6.81 1.57 -1.47
N TRP A 95 6.87 0.26 -1.69
CA TRP A 95 5.87 -0.47 -2.47
C TRP A 95 4.49 -0.43 -1.81
N MET A 96 4.43 -0.65 -0.50
CA MET A 96 3.19 -0.55 0.29
C MET A 96 2.60 0.87 0.21
N SER A 97 3.41 1.91 0.41
CA SER A 97 3.00 3.31 0.29
C SER A 97 2.44 3.61 -1.09
N LEU A 98 3.07 3.07 -2.14
CA LEU A 98 2.56 3.26 -3.49
C LEU A 98 1.20 2.57 -3.70
N ILE A 99 1.01 1.38 -3.13
CA ILE A 99 -0.28 0.69 -3.16
C ILE A 99 -1.34 1.50 -2.38
N ILE A 100 -1.05 1.96 -1.16
CA ILE A 100 -1.96 2.80 -0.37
C ILE A 100 -2.35 4.08 -1.13
N LEU A 101 -1.38 4.75 -1.76
CA LEU A 101 -1.61 5.95 -2.57
C LEU A 101 -2.58 5.69 -3.74
N LEU A 102 -2.53 4.50 -4.33
CA LEU A 102 -3.31 4.17 -5.52
C LEU A 102 -4.58 3.37 -5.23
N ASP A 103 -4.76 2.84 -4.03
CA ASP A 103 -5.94 2.03 -3.66
C ASP A 103 -6.78 2.75 -2.60
N GLN A 104 -6.17 3.06 -1.45
CA GLN A 104 -6.90 3.54 -0.28
C GLN A 104 -7.11 5.06 -0.24
N ILE A 105 -6.11 5.84 -0.66
CA ILE A 105 -6.27 7.30 -0.73
C ILE A 105 -7.35 7.69 -1.75
N PRO A 106 -7.46 7.08 -2.95
CA PRO A 106 -8.55 7.33 -3.88
C PRO A 106 -9.93 7.04 -3.28
N CYS A 107 -10.12 5.96 -2.51
CA CYS A 107 -11.38 5.69 -1.82
C CYS A 107 -11.77 6.77 -0.80
N ASN A 108 -10.78 7.49 -0.23
CA ASN A 108 -11.03 8.63 0.64
C ASN A 108 -11.28 9.93 -0.13
N CYS A 109 -10.59 10.14 -1.25
CA CYS A 109 -10.68 11.35 -2.06
C CYS A 109 -11.93 11.40 -2.96
N TYR A 110 -12.35 10.26 -3.50
CA TYR A 110 -13.43 10.15 -4.47
C TYR A 110 -14.61 9.41 -3.85
N ARG A 111 -15.60 10.15 -3.34
CA ARG A 111 -16.82 9.60 -2.71
C ARG A 111 -18.09 9.94 -3.49
N GLY A 112 -19.17 9.23 -3.18
CA GLY A 112 -20.46 9.42 -3.83
C GLY A 112 -20.35 9.19 -5.34
N GLU A 113 -20.82 10.14 -6.13
CA GLU A 113 -20.78 10.07 -7.60
C GLU A 113 -19.35 9.99 -8.17
N GLN A 114 -18.35 10.50 -7.43
CA GLN A 114 -16.95 10.46 -7.87
C GLN A 114 -16.26 9.13 -7.59
N ALA A 115 -16.84 8.24 -6.77
CA ALA A 115 -16.23 6.95 -6.42
C ALA A 115 -15.90 6.08 -7.65
N VAL A 116 -16.61 6.31 -8.76
CA VAL A 116 -16.32 5.70 -10.07
C VAL A 116 -14.87 5.94 -10.54
N VAL A 117 -14.23 7.05 -10.14
CA VAL A 117 -12.83 7.34 -10.48
C VAL A 117 -11.90 6.37 -9.77
N ALA A 118 -12.10 6.13 -8.46
CA ALA A 118 -11.34 5.11 -7.73
C ALA A 118 -11.51 3.75 -8.42
N TYR A 119 -12.76 3.30 -8.59
CA TYR A 119 -13.05 1.95 -9.06
C TYR A 119 -12.64 1.67 -10.52
N ARG A 120 -12.82 2.64 -11.42
CA ARG A 120 -12.58 2.40 -12.85
C ARG A 120 -11.18 2.76 -13.31
N PHE A 121 -10.52 3.69 -12.63
CA PHE A 121 -9.20 4.14 -13.04
C PHE A 121 -8.10 3.58 -12.14
N PHE A 122 -8.27 3.71 -10.82
CA PHE A 122 -7.22 3.36 -9.87
C PHE A 122 -7.18 1.86 -9.56
N ASP A 123 -8.31 1.20 -9.32
CA ASP A 123 -8.33 -0.24 -8.98
C ASP A 123 -7.61 -1.12 -10.01
N PRO A 124 -7.83 -0.98 -11.34
CA PRO A 124 -7.11 -1.80 -12.32
C PRO A 124 -5.61 -1.52 -12.34
N MET A 125 -5.20 -0.27 -12.08
CA MET A 125 -3.80 0.14 -12.05
C MET A 125 -3.09 -0.46 -10.85
N VAL A 126 -3.68 -0.33 -9.65
CA VAL A 126 -3.08 -0.81 -8.41
C VAL A 126 -3.13 -2.33 -8.30
N LEU A 127 -4.14 -2.99 -8.89
CA LEU A 127 -4.15 -4.46 -9.02
C LEU A 127 -2.90 -4.97 -9.77
N GLY A 128 -2.55 -4.32 -10.89
CA GLY A 128 -1.34 -4.66 -11.64
C GLY A 128 -0.05 -4.45 -10.84
N LEU A 129 -0.02 -3.41 -10.00
CA LEU A 129 1.10 -3.13 -9.11
C LEU A 129 1.21 -4.18 -7.98
N ALA A 130 0.08 -4.52 -7.34
CA ALA A 130 0.01 -5.50 -6.27
C ALA A 130 0.49 -6.88 -6.74
N PHE A 131 0.06 -7.33 -7.92
CA PHE A 131 0.56 -8.58 -8.50
C PHE A 131 2.08 -8.56 -8.72
N ARG A 132 2.65 -7.45 -9.20
CA ARG A 132 4.10 -7.32 -9.35
C ARG A 132 4.83 -7.37 -8.00
N ALA A 133 4.27 -6.74 -6.97
CA ALA A 133 4.83 -6.75 -5.62
C ALA A 133 4.83 -8.18 -5.04
N ILE A 134 3.69 -8.88 -5.11
CA ILE A 134 3.54 -10.26 -4.63
C ILE A 134 4.48 -11.19 -5.40
N ALA A 135 4.49 -11.13 -6.74
CA ALA A 135 5.36 -11.95 -7.58
C ALA A 135 6.86 -11.70 -7.32
N SER A 136 7.23 -10.50 -6.85
CA SER A 136 8.60 -10.15 -6.47
C SER A 136 8.95 -10.47 -5.02
N GLY A 137 8.04 -11.11 -4.28
CA GLY A 137 8.22 -11.45 -2.87
C GLY A 137 8.33 -10.23 -1.95
N ILE A 138 7.78 -9.08 -2.33
CA ILE A 138 7.82 -7.87 -1.49
C ILE A 138 7.12 -8.08 -0.13
N PRO A 139 5.93 -8.71 -0.04
CA PRO A 139 5.26 -8.94 1.24
C PRO A 139 6.03 -9.90 2.17
N GLU A 140 6.94 -10.71 1.63
CA GLU A 140 7.77 -11.65 2.41
C GLU A 140 9.04 -11.02 2.97
N ARG A 141 9.31 -9.76 2.66
CA ARG A 141 10.53 -9.09 3.15
C ARG A 141 10.43 -8.77 4.65
N PRO A 142 11.52 -8.85 5.43
CA PRO A 142 11.50 -8.72 6.89
C PRO A 142 10.89 -7.42 7.43
N GLU A 143 10.91 -6.34 6.64
CA GLU A 143 10.37 -5.04 7.00
C GLU A 143 8.84 -5.08 7.14
N VAL A 144 8.15 -5.97 6.44
CA VAL A 144 6.67 -6.02 6.43
C VAL A 144 6.11 -7.40 6.78
N ARG A 145 6.86 -8.48 6.59
CA ARG A 145 6.38 -9.87 6.71
C ARG A 145 5.58 -10.15 7.98
N TYR A 146 6.12 -9.72 9.13
CA TYR A 146 5.54 -9.93 10.46
C TYR A 146 4.76 -8.73 10.99
N ARG A 147 4.51 -7.72 10.14
CA ARG A 147 3.80 -6.49 10.50
C ARG A 147 2.47 -6.46 9.75
N HIS A 148 1.40 -6.98 10.36
CA HIS A 148 0.09 -7.08 9.71
C HIS A 148 -0.43 -5.69 9.30
N ALA A 149 -0.15 -4.66 10.12
CA ALA A 149 -0.48 -3.28 9.78
C ALA A 149 0.15 -2.83 8.45
N TYR A 150 1.24 -3.45 8.01
CA TYR A 150 1.89 -3.17 6.73
C TYR A 150 1.55 -4.18 5.64
N ARG A 151 1.66 -5.48 5.93
CA ARG A 151 1.54 -6.54 4.93
C ARG A 151 0.13 -6.63 4.32
N PHE A 152 -0.90 -6.34 5.11
CA PHE A 152 -2.29 -6.42 4.67
C PHE A 152 -2.58 -5.61 3.39
N TRP A 153 -1.96 -4.43 3.25
CA TRP A 153 -2.23 -3.53 2.13
C TRP A 153 -1.83 -4.09 0.76
N PHE A 154 -0.90 -5.05 0.71
CA PHE A 154 -0.52 -5.68 -0.56
C PHE A 154 -1.64 -6.53 -1.16
N TYR A 155 -2.59 -6.97 -0.33
CA TYR A 155 -3.65 -7.91 -0.72
C TYR A 155 -4.99 -7.21 -0.96
N LEU A 156 -5.21 -6.05 -0.37
CA LEU A 156 -6.48 -5.31 -0.50
C LEU A 156 -6.87 -4.95 -1.95
N PRO A 157 -5.95 -4.55 -2.85
CA PRO A 157 -6.26 -4.38 -4.27
C PRO A 157 -6.85 -5.64 -4.95
N LEU A 158 -6.43 -6.82 -4.51
CA LEU A 158 -6.92 -8.09 -5.04
C LEU A 158 -8.34 -8.38 -4.55
N GLU A 159 -8.73 -7.87 -3.37
CA GLU A 159 -10.10 -7.95 -2.86
C GLU A 159 -11.05 -7.05 -3.65
N HIS A 160 -10.61 -5.84 -4.02
CA HIS A 160 -11.39 -4.87 -4.78
C HIS A 160 -11.67 -5.27 -6.23
N CYS A 161 -10.93 -6.22 -6.81
CA CYS A 161 -11.13 -6.61 -8.21
C CYS A 161 -12.37 -7.51 -8.45
N GLU A 162 -13.06 -7.92 -7.38
CA GLU A 162 -14.29 -8.74 -7.40
C GLU A 162 -14.20 -10.01 -8.27
N ASN A 163 -13.00 -10.59 -8.40
CA ASN A 163 -12.77 -11.81 -9.18
C ASN A 163 -12.57 -13.03 -8.28
N VAL A 164 -13.48 -14.01 -8.39
CA VAL A 164 -13.47 -15.21 -7.54
C VAL A 164 -12.15 -15.99 -7.54
N ARG A 165 -11.44 -16.06 -8.68
CA ARG A 165 -10.17 -16.78 -8.75
C ARG A 165 -9.05 -16.04 -8.04
N ILE A 166 -9.08 -14.71 -8.11
CA ILE A 166 -8.12 -13.85 -7.41
C ILE A 166 -8.40 -13.92 -5.90
N LEU A 167 -9.67 -13.86 -5.49
CA LEU A 167 -10.09 -13.95 -4.08
C LEU A 167 -9.64 -15.26 -3.42
N GLN A 168 -9.64 -16.39 -4.14
CA GLN A 168 -9.09 -17.65 -3.61
C GLN A 168 -7.59 -17.54 -3.28
N GLY A 169 -6.82 -16.83 -4.12
CA GLY A 169 -5.41 -16.55 -3.85
C GLY A 169 -5.23 -15.64 -2.63
N VAL A 170 -6.08 -14.62 -2.47
CA VAL A 170 -6.05 -13.71 -1.32
C VAL A 170 -6.24 -14.44 0.01
N VAL A 171 -7.17 -15.41 0.07
CA VAL A 171 -7.36 -16.24 1.27
C VAL A 171 -6.05 -16.95 1.65
N MET A 172 -5.36 -17.53 0.66
CA MET A 172 -4.08 -18.20 0.89
C MET A 172 -2.99 -17.23 1.39
N GLU A 173 -2.91 -16.03 0.83
CA GLU A 173 -1.96 -14.99 1.26
C GLU A 173 -2.21 -14.53 2.71
N HIS A 174 -3.49 -14.32 3.08
CA HIS A 174 -3.85 -14.01 4.47
C HIS A 174 -3.52 -15.18 5.41
N ASP A 175 -3.81 -16.42 5.02
CA ASP A 175 -3.49 -17.61 5.82
C ASP A 175 -1.98 -17.69 6.13
N LEU A 176 -1.13 -17.40 5.13
CA LEU A 176 0.33 -17.32 5.29
C LEU A 176 0.73 -16.19 6.24
N MET A 177 0.16 -15.00 6.09
CA MET A 177 0.41 -13.87 7.00
C MET A 177 0.06 -14.22 8.46
N PHE A 178 -1.11 -14.82 8.69
CA PHE A 178 -1.51 -15.22 10.05
C PHE A 178 -0.66 -16.39 10.59
N GLU A 179 -0.16 -17.28 9.74
CA GLU A 179 0.73 -18.37 10.14
C GLU A 179 2.08 -17.85 10.62
N ASP A 180 2.66 -16.87 9.94
CA ASP A 180 3.92 -16.22 10.37
C ASP A 180 3.81 -15.68 11.81
N SER A 181 2.69 -15.04 12.14
CA SER A 181 2.43 -14.55 13.51
C SER A 181 2.21 -15.68 14.52
N ARG A 182 1.56 -16.78 14.12
CA ARG A 182 1.41 -17.97 14.98
C ARG A 182 2.74 -18.62 15.30
N GLN A 183 3.65 -18.69 14.32
CA GLN A 183 5.00 -19.24 14.53
C GLN A 183 5.78 -18.43 15.58
N LEU A 184 5.76 -17.10 15.49
CA LEU A 184 6.41 -16.24 16.49
C LEU A 184 5.87 -16.49 17.91
N MET A 185 4.56 -16.68 18.05
CA MET A 185 3.97 -16.99 19.37
C MET A 185 4.31 -18.41 19.86
N GLY A 186 4.32 -19.40 18.97
CA GLY A 186 4.67 -20.79 19.29
C GLY A 186 6.12 -20.96 19.72
N GLU A 187 7.05 -20.27 19.05
CA GLU A 187 8.46 -20.24 19.42
C GLU A 187 8.66 -19.64 20.83
N HIS A 188 7.96 -18.57 21.14
CA HIS A 188 8.02 -17.93 22.46
C HIS A 188 7.54 -18.83 23.60
N VAL A 189 6.43 -19.57 23.40
CA VAL A 189 5.92 -20.54 24.39
C VAL A 189 6.93 -21.68 24.61
N SER A 190 7.53 -22.19 23.53
CA SER A 190 8.53 -23.27 23.63
C SER A 190 9.82 -22.83 24.34
N ALA A 191 10.28 -21.59 24.11
CA ALA A 191 11.45 -21.02 24.79
C ALA A 191 11.17 -20.72 26.27
N SER A 192 9.96 -20.27 26.60
CA SER A 192 9.54 -19.96 27.98
C SER A 192 9.45 -21.23 28.84
N LEU A 193 9.02 -22.35 28.25
CA LEU A 193 8.96 -23.67 28.91
C LEU A 193 10.34 -24.34 29.09
N GLN A 194 11.38 -23.80 28.45
CA GLN A 194 12.76 -24.29 28.57
C GLN A 194 13.63 -23.42 29.53
N SER A 195 13.06 -22.36 30.11
CA SER A 195 13.77 -21.52 31.09
C SER A 195 13.91 -22.25 32.45
N PRO A 196 15.11 -22.28 33.07
CA PRO A 196 15.36 -23.00 34.33
C PRO A 196 14.61 -22.46 35.56
N GLU A 197 13.88 -21.35 35.44
CA GLU A 197 13.12 -20.74 36.55
C GLU A 197 11.72 -21.34 36.76
N ALA A 198 11.34 -22.36 35.98
CA ALA A 198 10.04 -23.03 36.07
C ALA A 198 10.02 -24.33 36.92
N LEU A 199 11.01 -24.56 37.79
CA LEU A 199 11.04 -25.67 38.75
C LEU A 199 11.29 -25.21 40.19
#